data_AF-A0A8C0UW09-F1
#
_entry.id   AF-A0A8C0UW09-F1
#
_cell.length_a   1.000
_cell.length_b   1.000
_cell.length_c   1.000
_cell.angle_alpha   90.00
_cell.angle_beta   90.00
_cell.angle_gamma   90.00
#
_symmetry.space_group_name_H-M   'P 1'
#
loop_
_entity.id
_entity.type
_entity.pdbx_description
1 polymer ?
#
loop_
_entity_poly.entity_id
_entity_poly.type
_entity_poly.pdbx_seq_one_letter_code
_entity_poly.pdbx_strand_id
1 'polypeptide(L)'
;MAELTDAELRKELLALGYRPGPITATTRKLLHSQSQDKIAHCHWIVLFQLTEEFWRQEHCPGSNCASPGAVQGAGHAFCQAKHKDVTMAVLHELYNYLSVQAGNFECGNPENLKSKCIWVSEVKDHVLNVTGSSSQKFEAALHWILNSNKDLGIWLKGRDLSEPVSSVEEVFCLESAHPQMGLGCRFRRAVVTAIRNLFLFFWSLITLWGILLYLRYRWRKMEEEEQAMYEMVKKIIAVVQDHYKEWERNLERYPYVGIFHVRDSLIPPQSRKKMKRVWERAVDFLASNESRIQTESHRVAGEDMLVWRWTQPSYLSDSEH
;
A
#
# COMPACT_ATOMS: atom_id res chain seq x y z
N MET A 1 2.70 30.33 29.43
CA MET A 1 2.26 31.64 28.94
C MET A 1 3.52 32.39 28.56
N ALA A 2 3.72 32.68 27.28
CA ALA A 2 4.91 33.41 26.83
C ALA A 2 4.83 34.85 27.38
N GLU A 3 5.84 35.29 28.12
CA GLU A 3 5.90 36.68 28.55
C GLU A 3 6.13 37.57 27.32
N LEU A 4 5.14 38.41 27.00
CA LEU A 4 5.18 39.36 25.91
C LEU A 4 6.31 40.38 26.16
N THR A 5 7.15 40.63 25.17
CA THR A 5 8.28 41.58 25.31
C THR A 5 7.78 43.03 25.30
N ASP A 6 8.51 43.97 25.93
CA ASP A 6 8.11 45.38 25.98
C ASP A 6 7.94 46.01 24.59
N ALA A 7 8.69 45.53 23.60
CA ALA A 7 8.58 45.98 22.21
C ALA A 7 7.25 45.54 21.56
N GLU A 8 6.79 44.33 21.88
CA GLU A 8 5.51 43.79 21.40
C GLU A 8 4.34 44.48 22.08
N LEU A 9 4.41 44.67 23.41
CA LEU A 9 3.40 45.40 24.17
C LEU A 9 3.24 46.84 23.65
N ARG A 10 4.36 47.50 23.28
CA ARG A 10 4.33 48.84 22.69
C ARG A 10 3.66 48.86 21.32
N LYS A 11 3.95 47.88 20.46
CA LYS A 11 3.33 47.75 19.13
C LYS A 11 1.82 47.53 19.25
N GLU A 12 1.40 46.71 20.20
CA GLU A 12 -0.02 46.42 20.45
C GLU A 12 -0.77 47.68 20.92
N LEU A 13 -0.20 48.43 21.88
CA LEU A 13 -0.78 49.69 22.34
C LEU A 13 -0.85 50.76 21.24
N LEU A 14 0.16 50.83 20.35
CA LEU A 14 0.14 51.71 19.19
C LEU A 14 -0.94 51.30 18.18
N ALA A 15 -1.14 50.01 17.94
CA ALA A 15 -2.20 49.50 17.08
C ALA A 15 -3.61 49.82 17.63
N LEU A 16 -3.75 49.85 18.96
CA LEU A 16 -4.96 50.29 19.66
C LEU A 16 -5.12 51.83 19.72
N GLY A 17 -4.21 52.59 19.08
CA GLY A 17 -4.29 54.06 18.99
C GLY A 17 -3.70 54.81 20.18
N TYR A 18 -3.06 54.13 21.15
CA TYR A 18 -2.40 54.77 22.28
C TYR A 18 -0.95 55.15 21.95
N ARG A 19 -0.48 56.28 22.50
CA ARG A 19 0.95 56.61 22.56
C ARG A 19 1.46 56.35 23.98
N PRO A 20 1.93 55.13 24.30
CA PRO A 20 2.41 54.84 25.63
C PRO A 20 3.70 55.63 25.94
N GLY A 21 3.80 56.09 27.19
CA GLY A 21 5.05 56.61 27.75
C GLY A 21 6.11 55.51 27.92
N PRO A 22 7.22 55.76 28.65
CA PRO A 22 8.25 54.76 28.87
C PRO A 22 7.68 53.54 29.61
N ILE A 23 7.83 52.35 29.01
CA ILE A 23 7.42 51.08 29.62
C ILE A 23 8.51 50.69 30.61
N THR A 24 8.19 50.72 31.90
CA THR A 24 9.07 50.32 32.98
C THR A 24 8.46 49.12 33.72
N ALA A 25 9.26 48.42 34.54
CA ALA A 25 8.79 47.24 35.28
C ALA A 25 7.56 47.52 36.16
N THR A 26 7.39 48.77 36.62
CA THR A 26 6.26 49.19 37.46
C THR A 26 4.99 49.50 36.64
N THR A 27 5.11 49.98 35.40
CA THR A 27 3.97 50.34 34.54
C THR A 27 3.52 49.21 33.61
N ARG A 28 4.37 48.20 33.36
CA ARG A 28 4.10 47.08 32.45
C ARG A 28 2.79 46.36 32.76
N LYS A 29 2.53 46.01 34.03
CA LYS A 29 1.32 45.27 34.43
C LYS A 29 0.04 46.06 34.15
N LEU A 30 0.08 47.37 34.40
CA LEU A 30 -1.06 48.26 34.19
C LEU A 30 -1.35 48.45 32.70
N LEU A 31 -0.29 48.65 31.89
CA LEU A 31 -0.40 48.75 30.44
C LEU A 31 -0.91 47.46 29.79
N HIS A 32 -0.46 46.31 30.28
CA HIS A 32 -0.93 45.01 29.80
C HIS A 32 -2.41 44.78 30.14
N SER A 33 -2.85 45.11 31.37
CA SER A 33 -4.26 45.05 31.76
C SER A 33 -5.13 45.98 30.88
N GLN A 34 -4.64 47.19 30.61
CA GLN A 34 -5.36 48.18 29.81
C GLN A 34 -5.47 47.76 28.33
N SER A 35 -4.44 47.09 27.80
CA SER A 35 -4.49 46.45 26.48
C SER A 35 -5.59 45.40 26.42
N GLN A 36 -5.63 44.48 27.40
CA GLN A 36 -6.62 43.39 27.44
C GLN A 36 -8.06 43.88 27.59
N ASP A 37 -8.32 44.87 28.44
CA ASP A 37 -9.66 45.44 28.61
C ASP A 37 -10.18 46.08 27.31
N LYS A 38 -9.31 46.74 26.56
CA LYS A 38 -9.67 47.35 25.27
C LYS A 38 -9.88 46.32 24.18
N ILE A 39 -9.08 45.25 24.15
CA ILE A 39 -9.28 44.12 23.25
C ILE A 39 -10.65 43.47 23.52
N ALA A 40 -10.99 43.28 24.80
CA ALA A 40 -12.31 42.78 25.19
C ALA A 40 -13.45 43.73 24.77
N HIS A 41 -13.26 45.05 24.91
CA HIS A 41 -14.23 46.05 24.48
C HIS A 41 -14.40 46.12 22.95
N CYS A 42 -13.32 45.96 22.19
CA CYS A 42 -13.38 45.85 20.73
C CYS A 42 -14.11 44.57 20.31
N HIS A 43 -13.85 43.44 20.98
CA HIS A 43 -14.57 42.19 20.74
C HIS A 43 -16.07 42.31 21.04
N TRP A 44 -16.43 43.06 22.10
CA TRP A 44 -17.81 43.37 22.44
C TRP A 44 -18.48 44.31 21.43
N ILE A 45 -17.79 45.33 20.92
CA ILE A 45 -18.32 46.21 19.85
C ILE A 45 -18.52 45.42 18.56
N VAL A 46 -17.60 44.54 18.17
CA VAL A 46 -17.73 43.71 16.97
C VAL A 46 -18.92 42.74 17.10
N LEU A 47 -19.11 42.13 18.28
CA LEU A 47 -20.28 41.28 18.57
C LEU A 47 -21.59 42.06 18.62
N PHE A 48 -21.58 43.33 19.08
CA PHE A 48 -22.76 44.19 19.14
C PHE A 48 -23.09 44.86 17.77
N GLN A 49 -22.10 45.06 16.90
CA GLN A 49 -22.32 45.52 15.52
C GLN A 49 -22.84 44.39 14.61
N LEU A 50 -22.45 43.14 14.86
CA LEU A 50 -23.00 41.96 14.16
C LEU A 50 -24.51 41.77 14.42
N THR A 51 -25.05 42.26 15.54
CA THR A 51 -26.50 42.21 15.82
C THR A 51 -27.27 43.44 15.31
N GLU A 52 -26.62 44.60 15.15
CA GLU A 52 -27.20 45.80 14.52
C GLU A 52 -27.21 45.75 12.97
N GLU A 53 -26.25 45.06 12.34
CA GLU A 53 -26.22 44.90 10.86
C GLU A 53 -27.40 44.06 10.31
N PHE A 54 -28.11 43.32 11.17
CA PHE A 54 -29.31 42.57 10.80
C PHE A 54 -30.55 43.45 10.55
N TRP A 55 -30.55 44.72 11.00
CA TRP A 55 -31.71 45.63 10.88
C TRP A 55 -31.53 46.79 9.89
N ARG A 56 -30.35 46.93 9.25
CA ARG A 56 -30.06 48.07 8.35
C ARG A 56 -29.94 47.69 6.87
N GLN A 57 -30.66 46.65 6.46
CA GLN A 57 -30.70 46.17 5.07
C GLN A 57 -31.93 46.64 4.26
N GLU A 58 -32.81 47.43 4.86
CA GLU A 58 -33.93 48.06 4.15
C GLU A 58 -33.79 49.59 4.21
N HIS A 59 -33.78 50.22 3.04
CA HIS A 59 -33.75 51.67 2.77
C HIS A 59 -32.36 52.34 2.71
N CYS A 60 -31.82 52.46 1.49
CA CYS A 60 -31.95 53.73 0.77
C CYS A 60 -31.65 53.59 -0.75
N PRO A 61 -32.48 54.20 -1.61
CA PRO A 61 -32.37 54.20 -3.06
C PRO A 61 -31.52 55.38 -3.57
N GLY A 62 -31.04 55.26 -4.82
CA GLY A 62 -31.01 56.35 -5.79
C GLY A 62 -30.23 57.64 -5.49
N SER A 63 -29.19 57.85 -6.30
CA SER A 63 -28.73 59.13 -6.87
C SER A 63 -28.08 60.21 -5.99
N ASN A 64 -26.91 60.64 -6.49
CA ASN A 64 -26.22 61.93 -6.29
C ASN A 64 -25.65 62.23 -4.90
N CYS A 65 -24.35 61.96 -4.74
CA CYS A 65 -23.51 62.69 -3.79
C CYS A 65 -22.49 63.53 -4.57
N ALA A 66 -22.76 64.83 -4.65
CA ALA A 66 -21.81 65.84 -5.09
C ALA A 66 -20.64 65.98 -4.08
N SER A 67 -19.44 66.18 -4.59
CA SER A 67 -18.28 66.73 -3.85
C SER A 67 -18.58 68.19 -3.45
N PRO A 68 -17.98 68.79 -2.38
CA PRO A 68 -16.56 68.70 -2.05
C PRO A 68 -16.19 68.66 -0.53
N GLY A 69 -14.99 68.15 -0.22
CA GLY A 69 -14.33 68.39 1.07
C GLY A 69 -13.71 67.15 1.71
N ALA A 70 -12.38 67.06 1.64
CA ALA A 70 -11.49 66.03 2.17
C ALA A 70 -11.85 65.37 3.53
N VAL A 71 -11.88 64.02 3.54
CA VAL A 71 -11.21 63.17 4.55
C VAL A 71 -10.65 61.93 3.83
N GLN A 72 -9.41 62.04 3.32
CA GLN A 72 -8.65 60.91 2.77
C GLN A 72 -8.04 60.12 3.94
N GLY A 73 -8.52 58.92 4.21
CA GLY A 73 -7.83 58.00 5.13
C GLY A 73 -8.70 56.90 5.74
N ALA A 74 -9.86 57.24 6.32
CA ALA A 74 -10.68 56.27 7.05
C ALA A 74 -11.57 55.40 6.13
N GLY A 75 -12.11 55.98 5.06
CA GLY A 75 -12.93 55.22 4.09
C GLY A 75 -12.14 54.18 3.30
N HIS A 76 -10.85 54.43 3.06
CA HIS A 76 -10.00 53.52 2.29
C HIS A 76 -9.66 52.25 3.07
N ALA A 77 -9.46 52.34 4.39
CA ALA A 77 -9.17 51.20 5.25
C ALA A 77 -10.41 50.31 5.49
N PHE A 78 -11.59 50.92 5.72
CA PHE A 78 -12.84 50.18 5.88
C PHE A 78 -13.29 49.50 4.58
N CYS A 79 -13.21 50.18 3.43
CA CYS A 79 -13.48 49.58 2.13
C CYS A 79 -12.48 48.48 1.79
N GLN A 80 -11.20 48.62 2.15
CA GLN A 80 -10.20 47.59 1.92
C GLN A 80 -10.41 46.35 2.82
N ALA A 81 -10.92 46.52 4.04
CA ALA A 81 -11.31 45.41 4.91
C ALA A 81 -12.54 44.67 4.34
N LYS A 82 -13.63 45.39 4.02
CA LYS A 82 -14.84 44.80 3.45
C LYS A 82 -14.62 44.17 2.08
N HIS A 83 -13.73 44.74 1.25
CA HIS A 83 -13.33 44.15 -0.02
C HIS A 83 -12.55 42.85 0.19
N LYS A 84 -11.64 42.79 1.19
CA LYS A 84 -10.95 41.54 1.54
C LYS A 84 -11.92 40.46 2.02
N ASP A 85 -12.93 40.82 2.82
CA ASP A 85 -13.92 39.86 3.31
C ASP A 85 -14.76 39.25 2.19
N VAL A 86 -15.18 40.07 1.21
CA VAL A 86 -15.95 39.61 0.05
C VAL A 86 -15.10 38.75 -0.89
N THR A 87 -13.84 39.14 -1.13
CA THR A 87 -12.92 38.32 -1.95
C THR A 87 -12.62 36.98 -1.27
N MET A 88 -12.43 36.98 0.05
CA MET A 88 -12.21 35.75 0.82
C MET A 88 -13.43 34.84 0.83
N ALA A 89 -14.65 35.38 0.86
CA ALA A 89 -15.88 34.59 0.74
C ALA A 89 -15.97 33.87 -0.61
N VAL A 90 -15.70 34.57 -1.71
CA VAL A 90 -15.66 33.98 -3.06
C VAL A 90 -14.56 32.92 -3.17
N LEU A 91 -13.38 33.19 -2.61
CA LEU A 91 -12.25 32.26 -2.63
C LEU A 91 -12.53 30.98 -1.81
N HIS A 92 -13.17 31.13 -0.66
CA HIS A 92 -13.54 30.02 0.22
C HIS A 92 -14.57 29.10 -0.45
N GLU A 93 -15.59 29.68 -1.09
CA GLU A 93 -16.60 28.90 -1.80
C GLU A 93 -16.01 28.18 -3.02
N LEU A 94 -15.17 28.89 -3.78
CA LEU A 94 -14.40 28.33 -4.88
C LEU A 94 -13.55 27.12 -4.41
N TYR A 95 -12.81 27.28 -3.31
CA TYR A 95 -11.99 26.21 -2.75
C TYR A 95 -12.83 25.00 -2.32
N ASN A 96 -13.93 25.23 -1.61
CA ASN A 96 -14.80 24.15 -1.12
C ASN A 96 -15.40 23.37 -2.27
N TYR A 97 -15.99 24.06 -3.26
CA TYR A 97 -16.59 23.42 -4.43
C TYR A 97 -15.58 22.55 -5.19
N LEU A 98 -14.40 23.10 -5.51
CA LEU A 98 -13.35 22.37 -6.22
C LEU A 98 -12.84 21.17 -5.42
N SER A 99 -12.66 21.33 -4.10
CA SER A 99 -12.14 20.27 -3.23
C SER A 99 -13.11 19.09 -3.11
N VAL A 100 -14.42 19.35 -3.04
CA VAL A 100 -15.47 18.32 -3.01
C VAL A 100 -15.53 17.58 -4.34
N GLN A 101 -15.49 18.31 -5.46
CA GLN A 101 -15.55 17.69 -6.78
C GLN A 101 -14.33 16.81 -7.08
N ALA A 102 -13.12 17.26 -6.71
CA ALA A 102 -11.94 16.41 -6.80
C ALA A 102 -12.03 15.18 -5.89
N GLY A 103 -12.63 15.30 -4.70
CA GLY A 103 -12.92 14.18 -3.82
C GLY A 103 -13.88 13.16 -4.44
N ASN A 104 -14.96 13.63 -5.09
CA ASN A 104 -15.93 12.79 -5.77
C ASN A 104 -15.31 12.02 -6.95
N PHE A 105 -14.41 12.66 -7.69
CA PHE A 105 -13.67 12.04 -8.79
C PHE A 105 -12.80 10.87 -8.30
N GLU A 106 -12.00 11.06 -7.23
CA GLU A 106 -11.18 10.01 -6.60
C GLU A 106 -12.01 8.83 -6.06
N CYS A 107 -13.28 9.08 -5.74
CA CYS A 107 -14.18 8.12 -5.10
C CYS A 107 -15.00 7.25 -6.06
N GLY A 108 -14.75 7.37 -7.37
CA GLY A 108 -15.42 6.59 -8.41
C GLY A 108 -16.35 7.40 -9.31
N ASN A 109 -16.25 8.73 -9.27
CA ASN A 109 -16.83 9.64 -10.26
C ASN A 109 -18.36 9.50 -10.46
N PRO A 110 -19.18 9.85 -9.45
CA PRO A 110 -20.65 9.78 -9.55
C PRO A 110 -21.23 10.69 -10.65
N GLU A 111 -20.51 11.74 -11.05
CA GLU A 111 -20.96 12.76 -12.01
C GLU A 111 -20.37 12.57 -13.43
N ASN A 112 -19.68 11.46 -13.72
CA ASN A 112 -19.08 11.16 -15.03
C ASN A 112 -18.13 12.27 -15.57
N LEU A 113 -17.40 12.97 -14.69
CA LEU A 113 -16.37 13.92 -15.12
C LEU A 113 -15.30 13.18 -15.93
N LYS A 114 -15.00 13.65 -17.15
CA LYS A 114 -13.97 13.03 -18.02
C LYS A 114 -12.55 13.25 -17.50
N SER A 115 -12.32 14.28 -16.68
CA SER A 115 -11.02 14.62 -16.11
C SER A 115 -11.18 15.34 -14.78
N LYS A 116 -10.07 15.43 -14.03
CA LYS A 116 -9.97 16.15 -12.74
C LYS A 116 -10.11 17.68 -12.88
N CYS A 117 -10.18 18.20 -14.10
CA CYS A 117 -10.24 19.62 -14.40
C CYS A 117 -11.69 20.06 -14.63
N ILE A 118 -12.11 21.11 -13.91
CA ILE A 118 -13.46 21.67 -13.99
C ILE A 118 -13.41 22.97 -14.79
N TRP A 119 -14.37 23.17 -15.69
CA TRP A 119 -14.44 24.33 -16.57
C TRP A 119 -14.69 25.61 -15.78
N VAL A 120 -13.93 26.68 -16.08
CA VAL A 120 -14.07 27.97 -15.38
C VAL A 120 -15.49 28.52 -15.49
N SER A 121 -16.18 28.31 -16.61
CA SER A 121 -17.56 28.73 -16.81
C SER A 121 -18.52 28.10 -15.79
N GLU A 122 -18.40 26.79 -15.58
CA GLU A 122 -19.25 26.03 -14.66
C GLU A 122 -19.01 26.42 -13.20
N VAL A 123 -17.74 26.63 -12.85
CA VAL A 123 -17.34 27.11 -11.53
C VAL A 123 -17.81 28.54 -11.29
N LYS A 124 -17.70 29.41 -12.29
CA LYS A 124 -18.16 30.80 -12.23
C LYS A 124 -19.66 30.85 -11.96
N ASP A 125 -20.45 30.07 -12.71
CA ASP A 125 -21.90 30.02 -12.51
C ASP A 125 -22.28 29.51 -11.11
N HIS A 126 -21.59 28.48 -10.61
CA HIS A 126 -21.85 27.96 -9.25
C HIS A 126 -21.53 28.99 -8.15
N VAL A 127 -20.35 29.60 -8.20
CA VAL A 127 -19.90 30.55 -7.19
C VAL A 127 -20.73 31.84 -7.20
N LEU A 128 -21.12 32.33 -8.38
CA LEU A 128 -21.99 33.51 -8.49
C LEU A 128 -23.39 33.25 -7.92
N ASN A 129 -23.94 32.04 -8.14
CA ASN A 129 -25.24 31.65 -7.59
C ASN A 129 -25.22 31.52 -6.05
N VAL A 130 -24.16 30.95 -5.47
CA VAL A 130 -24.07 30.73 -4.02
C VAL A 130 -23.71 32.00 -3.26
N THR A 131 -22.74 32.78 -3.74
CA THR A 131 -22.25 33.97 -3.03
C THR A 131 -23.06 35.24 -3.37
N GLY A 132 -23.93 35.22 -4.38
CA GLY A 132 -24.65 36.40 -4.86
C GLY A 132 -23.73 37.54 -5.33
N SER A 133 -22.50 37.19 -5.72
CA SER A 133 -21.45 38.15 -6.09
C SER A 133 -21.50 38.52 -7.57
N SER A 134 -20.84 39.62 -7.96
CA SER A 134 -20.75 40.04 -9.35
C SER A 134 -19.57 39.35 -10.08
N SER A 135 -19.67 39.21 -11.41
CA SER A 135 -18.60 38.66 -12.26
C SER A 135 -17.24 39.32 -12.00
N GLN A 136 -17.23 40.64 -11.80
CA GLN A 136 -16.02 41.41 -11.54
C GLN A 136 -15.30 40.99 -10.25
N LYS A 137 -16.03 40.57 -9.21
CA LYS A 137 -15.45 40.11 -7.94
C LYS A 137 -14.80 38.74 -8.10
N PHE A 138 -15.37 37.89 -8.94
CA PHE A 138 -14.81 36.58 -9.27
C PHE A 138 -13.51 36.72 -10.09
N GLU A 139 -13.50 37.60 -11.10
CA GLU A 139 -12.30 37.90 -11.89
C GLU A 139 -11.19 38.54 -11.02
N ALA A 140 -11.56 39.44 -10.10
CA ALA A 140 -10.61 39.99 -9.13
C ALA A 140 -10.03 38.92 -8.19
N ALA A 141 -10.83 37.92 -7.79
CA ALA A 141 -10.36 36.79 -7.00
C ALA A 141 -9.40 35.90 -7.80
N LEU A 142 -9.72 35.57 -9.07
CA LEU A 142 -8.83 34.81 -9.95
C LEU A 142 -7.51 35.54 -10.21
N HIS A 143 -7.57 36.85 -10.47
CA HIS A 143 -6.38 37.69 -10.65
C HIS A 143 -5.52 37.74 -9.37
N TRP A 144 -6.15 37.73 -8.19
CA TRP A 144 -5.43 37.64 -6.92
C TRP A 144 -4.73 36.29 -6.75
N ILE A 145 -5.36 35.17 -7.16
CA ILE A 145 -4.73 33.84 -7.12
C ILE A 145 -3.51 33.81 -8.06
N LEU A 146 -3.64 34.32 -9.29
CA LEU A 146 -2.55 34.36 -10.28
C LEU A 146 -1.32 35.14 -9.77
N ASN A 147 -1.54 36.24 -9.06
CA ASN A 147 -0.46 37.09 -8.53
C ASN A 147 0.06 36.64 -7.15
N SER A 148 -0.60 35.67 -6.51
CA SER A 148 -0.21 35.20 -5.18
C SER A 148 0.79 34.05 -5.32
N ASN A 149 2.05 34.29 -4.91
CA ASN A 149 3.11 33.27 -4.87
C ASN A 149 2.95 32.30 -3.68
N LYS A 150 1.72 31.90 -3.38
CA LYS A 150 1.39 30.96 -2.30
C LYS A 150 0.53 29.83 -2.86
N ASP A 151 0.82 28.62 -2.41
CA ASP A 151 0.01 27.43 -2.72
C ASP A 151 -1.37 27.56 -2.05
N LEU A 152 -2.31 28.19 -2.75
CA LEU A 152 -3.71 28.31 -2.32
C LEU A 152 -4.50 27.01 -2.49
N GLY A 153 -3.85 25.96 -3.00
CA GLY A 153 -4.48 24.66 -3.25
C GLY A 153 -5.43 24.64 -4.45
N ILE A 154 -5.41 25.70 -5.28
CA ILE A 154 -6.18 25.82 -6.53
C ILE A 154 -5.17 26.02 -7.68
N TRP A 155 -5.18 25.11 -8.64
CA TRP A 155 -4.38 25.17 -9.85
C TRP A 155 -5.21 25.76 -10.99
N LEU A 156 -4.68 26.81 -11.62
CA LEU A 156 -5.23 27.44 -12.81
C LEU A 156 -4.51 26.85 -14.02
N LYS A 157 -5.25 26.22 -14.94
CA LYS A 157 -4.70 25.63 -16.15
C LYS A 157 -5.21 26.38 -17.38
N GLY A 158 -4.27 26.73 -18.25
CA GLY A 158 -4.56 27.33 -19.55
C GLY A 158 -5.08 26.32 -20.56
N ARG A 159 -5.44 26.81 -21.75
CA ARG A 159 -5.88 25.99 -22.89
C ARG A 159 -4.77 25.06 -23.41
N ASP A 160 -3.51 25.48 -23.24
CA ASP A 160 -2.30 24.70 -23.55
C ASP A 160 -1.56 24.33 -22.27
N LEU A 161 -1.24 23.05 -22.10
CA LEU A 161 -0.67 22.45 -20.88
C LEU A 161 0.77 22.90 -20.53
N SER A 162 1.38 23.80 -21.31
CA SER A 162 2.83 24.03 -21.29
C SER A 162 3.29 25.46 -20.98
N GLU A 163 2.37 26.44 -20.83
CA GLU A 163 2.74 27.81 -20.50
C GLU A 163 2.02 28.34 -19.25
N PRO A 164 2.72 29.09 -18.38
CA PRO A 164 2.10 29.71 -17.21
C PRO A 164 1.14 30.82 -17.66
N VAL A 165 -0.10 30.73 -17.20
CA VAL A 165 -1.18 31.66 -17.54
C VAL A 165 -0.87 33.05 -17.01
N SER A 166 -0.91 34.05 -17.89
CA SER A 166 -0.58 35.45 -17.55
C SER A 166 -1.81 36.37 -17.41
N SER A 167 -2.98 35.90 -17.86
CA SER A 167 -4.24 36.65 -17.84
C SER A 167 -5.44 35.77 -17.42
N VAL A 168 -6.51 36.38 -16.87
CA VAL A 168 -7.67 35.65 -16.34
C VAL A 168 -8.48 34.97 -17.46
N GLU A 169 -8.40 35.52 -18.68
CA GLU A 169 -9.12 35.09 -19.88
C GLU A 169 -8.52 33.82 -20.51
N GLU A 170 -7.26 33.52 -20.21
CA GLU A 170 -6.54 32.31 -20.65
C GLU A 170 -6.81 31.11 -19.74
N VAL A 171 -7.39 31.32 -18.55
CA VAL A 171 -7.74 30.24 -17.61
C VAL A 171 -8.89 29.43 -18.18
N PHE A 172 -8.60 28.18 -18.53
CA PHE A 172 -9.57 27.27 -19.15
C PHE A 172 -10.20 26.33 -18.13
N CYS A 173 -9.40 25.83 -17.19
CA CYS A 173 -9.87 24.93 -16.15
C CYS A 173 -9.19 25.15 -14.80
N LEU A 174 -9.92 24.77 -13.75
CA LEU A 174 -9.53 24.85 -12.36
C LEU A 174 -9.40 23.43 -11.79
N GLU A 175 -8.36 23.20 -10.99
CA GLU A 175 -8.11 21.92 -10.33
C GLU A 175 -7.74 22.15 -8.87
N SER A 176 -8.36 21.43 -7.93
CA SER A 176 -7.93 21.48 -6.54
C SER A 176 -6.73 20.56 -6.29
N ALA A 177 -5.73 21.06 -5.56
CA ALA A 177 -4.61 20.27 -5.06
C ALA A 177 -5.03 19.31 -3.92
N HIS A 178 -6.05 19.70 -3.14
CA HIS A 178 -6.49 18.98 -1.95
C HIS A 178 -7.93 18.47 -2.11
N PRO A 179 -8.13 17.18 -2.45
CA PRO A 179 -9.46 16.59 -2.54
C PRO A 179 -10.04 16.32 -1.15
N GLN A 180 -11.23 16.84 -0.89
CA GLN A 180 -12.01 16.51 0.31
C GLN A 180 -12.90 15.30 0.04
N MET A 181 -12.52 14.16 0.59
CA MET A 181 -13.25 12.91 0.41
C MET A 181 -14.39 12.79 1.43
N GLY A 182 -15.62 12.54 0.95
CA GLY A 182 -16.76 12.25 1.80
C GLY A 182 -16.58 10.99 2.66
N LEU A 183 -17.32 10.91 3.77
CA LEU A 183 -17.22 9.82 4.76
C LEU A 183 -17.49 8.43 4.16
N GLY A 184 -18.48 8.32 3.26
CA GLY A 184 -18.84 7.05 2.62
C GLY A 184 -17.72 6.46 1.76
N CYS A 185 -16.99 7.30 1.03
CA CYS A 185 -15.86 6.86 0.21
C CYS A 185 -14.67 6.42 1.06
N ARG A 186 -14.37 7.15 2.14
CA ARG A 186 -13.34 6.76 3.11
C ARG A 186 -13.64 5.41 3.74
N PHE A 187 -14.89 5.18 4.16
CA PHE A 187 -15.32 3.91 4.72
C PHE A 187 -15.25 2.78 3.69
N ARG A 188 -15.76 2.98 2.48
CA ARG A 188 -15.67 1.98 1.40
C ARG A 188 -14.23 1.57 1.12
N ARG A 189 -13.31 2.54 1.01
CA ARG A 189 -11.88 2.26 0.76
C ARG A 189 -11.23 1.54 1.94
N ALA A 190 -11.55 1.91 3.18
CA ALA A 190 -11.07 1.23 4.37
C ALA A 190 -11.55 -0.22 4.43
N VAL A 191 -12.85 -0.45 4.21
CA VAL A 191 -13.46 -1.79 4.19
C VAL A 191 -12.87 -2.65 3.07
N VAL A 192 -12.77 -2.12 1.84
CA VAL A 192 -12.16 -2.85 0.72
C VAL A 192 -10.70 -3.22 1.03
N THR A 193 -9.95 -2.31 1.63
CA THR A 193 -8.56 -2.57 2.03
C THR A 193 -8.48 -3.66 3.10
N ALA A 194 -9.34 -3.59 4.12
CA ALA A 194 -9.41 -4.60 5.18
C ALA A 194 -9.78 -5.98 4.63
N ILE A 195 -10.80 -6.05 3.77
CA ILE A 195 -11.24 -7.29 3.13
C ILE A 195 -10.13 -7.87 2.24
N ARG A 196 -9.49 -7.04 1.41
CA ARG A 196 -8.37 -7.48 0.55
C ARG A 196 -7.24 -8.06 1.39
N ASN A 197 -6.84 -7.37 2.46
CA ASN A 197 -5.75 -7.83 3.32
C ASN A 197 -6.12 -9.15 4.03
N LEU A 198 -7.38 -9.30 4.46
CA LEU A 198 -7.89 -10.53 5.04
C LEU A 198 -7.80 -11.70 4.05
N PHE A 199 -8.25 -11.50 2.82
CA PHE A 199 -8.13 -12.53 1.78
C PHE A 199 -6.67 -12.89 1.52
N LEU A 200 -5.77 -11.91 1.37
CA LEU A 200 -4.35 -12.18 1.16
C LEU A 200 -3.73 -13.01 2.29
N PHE A 201 -4.10 -12.73 3.54
CA PHE A 201 -3.65 -13.51 4.69
C PHE A 201 -4.11 -14.98 4.61
N PHE A 202 -5.38 -15.23 4.31
CA PHE A 202 -5.91 -16.59 4.18
C PHE A 202 -5.29 -17.35 3.00
N TRP A 203 -5.14 -16.70 1.84
CA TRP A 203 -4.46 -17.31 0.68
C TRP A 203 -3.00 -17.67 0.99
N SER A 204 -2.29 -16.84 1.75
CA SER A 204 -0.95 -17.16 2.24
C SER A 204 -0.94 -18.37 3.17
N LEU A 205 -1.88 -18.45 4.12
CA LEU A 205 -1.96 -19.58 5.04
C LEU A 205 -2.30 -20.90 4.33
N ILE A 206 -3.23 -20.87 3.38
CA ILE A 206 -3.62 -22.04 2.58
C ILE A 206 -2.44 -22.52 1.72
N THR A 207 -1.74 -21.61 1.05
CA THR A 207 -0.58 -21.98 0.21
C THR A 207 0.56 -22.54 1.06
N LEU A 208 0.88 -21.90 2.20
CA LEU A 208 1.89 -22.40 3.14
C LEU A 208 1.53 -23.80 3.65
N TRP A 209 0.27 -24.02 4.06
CA TRP A 209 -0.18 -25.32 4.54
C TRP A 209 -0.15 -26.40 3.44
N GLY A 210 -0.56 -26.05 2.22
CA GLY A 210 -0.45 -26.92 1.05
C GLY A 210 0.99 -27.32 0.74
N ILE A 211 1.94 -26.38 0.83
CA ILE A 211 3.38 -26.65 0.67
C ILE A 211 3.88 -27.60 1.76
N LEU A 212 3.52 -27.36 3.03
CA LEU A 212 3.92 -28.24 4.13
C LEU A 212 3.39 -29.66 3.96
N LEU A 213 2.13 -29.83 3.55
CA LEU A 213 1.56 -31.13 3.25
C LEU A 213 2.26 -31.80 2.06
N TYR A 214 2.55 -31.03 1.01
CA TYR A 214 3.27 -31.54 -0.16
C TYR A 214 4.69 -32.01 0.20
N LEU A 215 5.44 -31.23 0.98
CA LEU A 215 6.76 -31.63 1.47
C LEU A 215 6.69 -32.86 2.35
N ARG A 216 5.71 -32.93 3.27
CA ARG A 216 5.48 -34.11 4.11
C ARG A 216 5.15 -35.34 3.28
N TYR A 217 4.33 -35.19 2.24
CA TYR A 217 4.00 -36.25 1.30
C TYR A 217 5.24 -36.71 0.52
N ARG A 218 6.03 -35.76 0.00
CA ARG A 218 7.28 -36.03 -0.71
C ARG A 218 8.30 -36.76 0.16
N TRP A 219 8.50 -36.32 1.40
CA TRP A 219 9.39 -36.99 2.36
C TRP A 219 8.94 -38.42 2.65
N ARG A 220 7.66 -38.62 2.98
CA ARG A 220 7.12 -39.97 3.20
C ARG A 220 7.32 -40.87 1.98
N LYS A 221 7.11 -40.33 0.78
CA LYS A 221 7.29 -41.08 -0.46
C LYS A 221 8.74 -41.51 -0.70
N MET A 222 9.71 -40.65 -0.37
CA MET A 222 11.12 -40.98 -0.45
C MET A 222 11.50 -42.12 0.50
N GLU A 223 11.01 -42.06 1.75
CA GLU A 223 11.25 -43.08 2.77
C GLU A 223 10.66 -44.44 2.38
N GLU A 224 9.44 -44.47 1.82
CA GLU A 224 8.85 -45.69 1.26
C GLU A 224 9.66 -46.29 0.11
N GLU A 225 10.17 -45.45 -0.81
CA GLU A 225 10.99 -45.92 -1.94
C GLU A 225 12.34 -46.48 -1.47
N GLU A 226 12.95 -45.86 -0.47
CA GLU A 226 14.21 -46.29 0.13
C GLU A 226 14.06 -47.58 0.93
N GLN A 227 13.03 -47.70 1.77
CA GLN A 227 12.69 -48.93 2.47
C GLN A 227 12.41 -50.09 1.50
N ALA A 228 11.65 -49.83 0.44
CA ALA A 228 11.38 -50.84 -0.59
C ALA A 228 12.65 -51.32 -1.31
N MET A 229 13.62 -50.42 -1.54
CA MET A 229 14.93 -50.76 -2.10
C MET A 229 15.72 -51.64 -1.13
N TYR A 230 15.86 -51.25 0.14
CA TYR A 230 16.60 -52.04 1.13
C TYR A 230 15.98 -53.41 1.38
N GLU A 231 14.66 -53.50 1.49
CA GLU A 231 13.96 -54.78 1.59
C GLU A 231 14.17 -55.66 0.35
N MET A 232 14.26 -55.05 -0.84
CA MET A 232 14.58 -55.79 -2.05
C MET A 232 16.02 -56.34 -2.02
N VAL A 233 16.98 -55.52 -1.61
CA VAL A 233 18.39 -55.92 -1.45
C VAL A 233 18.53 -57.08 -0.46
N LYS A 234 17.89 -57.01 0.72
CA LYS A 234 17.90 -58.10 1.70
C LYS A 234 17.37 -59.41 1.13
N LYS A 235 16.27 -59.36 0.37
CA LYS A 235 15.68 -60.54 -0.28
C LYS A 235 16.62 -61.15 -1.33
N ILE A 236 17.29 -60.31 -2.12
CA ILE A 236 18.30 -60.77 -3.08
C ILE A 236 19.45 -61.47 -2.35
N ILE A 237 20.00 -60.82 -1.32
CA ILE A 237 21.08 -61.38 -0.50
C ILE A 237 20.69 -62.74 0.08
N ALA A 238 19.48 -62.86 0.63
CA ALA A 238 18.99 -64.12 1.19
C ALA A 238 18.95 -65.25 0.16
N VAL A 239 18.43 -65.00 -1.05
CA VAL A 239 18.37 -66.01 -2.13
C VAL A 239 19.77 -66.44 -2.56
N VAL A 240 20.68 -65.48 -2.77
CA VAL A 240 22.06 -65.79 -3.19
C VAL A 240 22.83 -66.54 -2.10
N GLN A 241 22.63 -66.17 -0.84
CA GLN A 241 23.25 -66.83 0.30
C GLN A 241 22.70 -68.25 0.53
N ASP A 242 21.40 -68.46 0.32
CA ASP A 242 20.77 -69.78 0.44
C ASP A 242 21.28 -70.73 -0.66
N HIS A 243 21.30 -70.27 -1.90
CA HIS A 243 21.91 -70.96 -3.05
C HIS A 243 23.37 -71.37 -2.75
N TYR A 244 24.16 -70.45 -2.18
CA TYR A 244 25.53 -70.75 -1.79
C TYR A 244 25.63 -71.86 -0.72
N LYS A 245 24.73 -71.87 0.29
CA LYS A 245 24.68 -72.93 1.31
C LYS A 245 24.25 -74.27 0.74
N GLU A 246 23.35 -74.29 -0.24
CA GLU A 246 22.93 -75.51 -0.94
C GLU A 246 24.07 -76.09 -1.79
N TRP A 247 24.82 -75.23 -2.48
CA TRP A 247 26.05 -75.60 -3.16
C TRP A 247 27.11 -76.18 -2.19
N GLU A 248 27.34 -75.55 -1.03
CA GLU A 248 28.30 -76.02 -0.02
C GLU A 248 27.94 -77.42 0.52
N ARG A 249 26.64 -77.74 0.57
CA ARG A 249 26.10 -79.07 0.93
C ARG A 249 26.16 -80.09 -0.21
N ASN A 250 26.75 -79.75 -1.35
CA ASN A 250 26.79 -80.55 -2.58
C ASN A 250 25.39 -80.88 -3.17
N LEU A 251 24.36 -80.09 -2.84
CA LEU A 251 23.02 -80.23 -3.45
C LEU A 251 22.97 -79.59 -4.84
N GLU A 252 23.78 -78.57 -5.07
CA GLU A 252 23.85 -77.85 -6.33
C GLU A 252 25.20 -77.96 -7.04
N ARG A 253 25.17 -77.84 -8.37
CA ARG A 253 26.34 -78.06 -9.24
C ARG A 253 27.31 -76.87 -9.26
N TYR A 254 26.81 -75.64 -9.11
CA TYR A 254 27.57 -74.41 -9.38
C TYR A 254 27.40 -73.36 -8.27
N PRO A 255 28.47 -72.60 -7.93
CA PRO A 255 28.47 -71.60 -6.85
C PRO A 255 27.93 -70.21 -7.27
N TYR A 256 27.16 -70.13 -8.37
CA TYR A 256 26.64 -68.87 -8.90
C TYR A 256 25.18 -69.03 -9.32
N VAL A 257 24.42 -67.92 -9.27
CA VAL A 257 23.00 -67.90 -9.61
C VAL A 257 22.70 -66.81 -10.65
N GLY A 258 21.83 -67.08 -11.61
CA GLY A 258 21.48 -66.10 -12.65
C GLY A 258 20.62 -64.95 -12.13
N ILE A 259 20.93 -63.70 -12.49
CA ILE A 259 20.17 -62.52 -12.04
C ILE A 259 18.69 -62.61 -12.42
N PHE A 260 18.40 -63.13 -13.63
CA PHE A 260 17.02 -63.30 -14.09
C PHE A 260 16.26 -64.35 -13.27
N HIS A 261 16.93 -65.43 -12.86
CA HIS A 261 16.31 -66.46 -12.03
C HIS A 261 15.93 -65.89 -10.65
N VAL A 262 16.84 -65.13 -10.02
CA VAL A 262 16.56 -64.49 -8.73
C VAL A 262 15.41 -63.48 -8.83
N ARG A 263 15.38 -62.67 -9.90
CA ARG A 263 14.28 -61.73 -10.15
C ARG A 263 12.94 -62.44 -10.25
N ASP A 264 12.90 -63.54 -11.00
CA ASP A 264 11.67 -64.25 -11.30
C ASP A 264 11.19 -65.09 -10.11
N SER A 265 12.09 -65.48 -9.21
CA SER A 265 11.77 -66.06 -7.91
C SER A 265 11.19 -65.00 -6.94
N LEU A 266 11.77 -63.80 -6.90
CA LEU A 266 11.39 -62.76 -5.95
C LEU A 266 10.19 -61.91 -6.38
N ILE A 267 9.95 -61.73 -7.68
CA ILE A 267 8.95 -60.82 -8.23
C ILE A 267 7.97 -61.58 -9.12
N PRO A 268 6.71 -61.78 -8.65
CA PRO A 268 5.66 -62.38 -9.47
C PRO A 268 5.41 -61.60 -10.77
N PRO A 269 4.94 -62.26 -11.85
CA PRO A 269 4.77 -61.62 -13.16
C PRO A 269 3.83 -60.40 -13.14
N GLN A 270 2.85 -60.38 -12.23
CA GLN A 270 1.89 -59.28 -12.10
C GLN A 270 2.50 -57.98 -11.56
N SER A 271 3.49 -58.05 -10.66
CA SER A 271 4.11 -56.87 -10.03
C SER A 271 5.38 -56.39 -10.73
N ARG A 272 5.83 -57.11 -11.76
CA ARG A 272 7.10 -56.84 -12.47
C ARG A 272 7.21 -55.41 -13.00
N LYS A 273 6.15 -54.84 -13.58
CA LYS A 273 6.16 -53.44 -14.07
C LYS A 273 6.30 -52.42 -12.94
N LYS A 274 5.60 -52.62 -11.82
CA LYS A 274 5.60 -51.71 -10.66
C LYS A 274 6.94 -51.72 -9.92
N MET A 275 7.54 -52.90 -9.79
CA MET A 275 8.79 -53.10 -9.03
C MET A 275 10.05 -52.91 -9.87
N LYS A 276 9.95 -52.80 -11.21
CA LYS A 276 11.11 -52.65 -12.11
C LYS A 276 12.09 -51.56 -11.64
N ARG A 277 11.58 -50.37 -11.30
CA ARG A 277 12.41 -49.24 -10.84
C ARG A 277 13.12 -49.53 -9.51
N VAL A 278 12.45 -50.22 -8.59
CA VAL A 278 13.04 -50.62 -7.29
C VAL A 278 14.10 -51.70 -7.51
N TRP A 279 13.82 -52.67 -8.40
CA TRP A 279 14.76 -53.72 -8.78
C TRP A 279 16.05 -53.15 -9.40
N GLU A 280 15.93 -52.32 -10.43
CA GLU A 280 17.10 -51.73 -11.09
C GLU A 280 17.97 -50.93 -10.11
N ARG A 281 17.34 -50.12 -9.25
CA ARG A 281 18.06 -49.37 -8.21
C ARG A 281 18.71 -50.27 -7.16
N ALA A 282 18.06 -51.38 -6.78
CA ALA A 282 18.63 -52.35 -5.84
C ALA A 282 19.83 -53.10 -6.45
N VAL A 283 19.77 -53.47 -7.72
CA VAL A 283 20.88 -54.11 -8.44
C VAL A 283 22.08 -53.16 -8.56
N ASP A 284 21.82 -51.89 -8.90
CA ASP A 284 22.86 -50.86 -8.96
C ASP A 284 23.52 -50.65 -7.59
N PHE A 285 22.70 -50.52 -6.53
CA PHE A 285 23.20 -50.42 -5.15
C PHE A 285 24.03 -51.65 -4.74
N LEU A 286 23.60 -52.85 -5.11
CA LEU A 286 24.36 -54.09 -4.83
C LEU A 286 25.73 -54.05 -5.52
N ALA A 287 25.78 -53.66 -6.79
CA ALA A 287 27.03 -53.61 -7.55
C ALA A 287 28.01 -52.53 -7.03
N SER A 288 27.51 -51.41 -6.50
CA SER A 288 28.33 -50.30 -6.03
C SER A 288 28.71 -50.39 -4.55
N ASN A 289 27.84 -50.92 -3.69
CA ASN A 289 27.98 -50.81 -2.23
C ASN A 289 28.13 -52.15 -1.50
N GLU A 290 27.70 -53.27 -2.07
CA GLU A 290 27.73 -54.57 -1.39
C GLU A 290 28.87 -55.45 -1.92
N SER A 291 29.92 -55.61 -1.11
CA SER A 291 31.12 -56.39 -1.47
C SER A 291 30.92 -57.91 -1.40
N ARG A 292 29.84 -58.37 -0.77
CA ARG A 292 29.55 -59.79 -0.50
C ARG A 292 29.07 -60.55 -1.72
N ILE A 293 28.55 -59.83 -2.71
CA ILE A 293 28.00 -60.39 -3.93
C ILE A 293 28.76 -59.78 -5.10
N GLN A 294 29.39 -60.63 -5.90
CA GLN A 294 30.06 -60.22 -7.13
C GLN A 294 29.13 -60.46 -8.32
N THR A 295 28.98 -59.46 -9.17
CA THR A 295 28.29 -59.60 -10.47
C THR A 295 29.32 -60.00 -11.52
N GLU A 296 29.15 -61.18 -12.11
CA GLU A 296 30.02 -61.73 -13.14
C GLU A 296 29.20 -62.03 -14.40
N SER A 297 29.81 -61.95 -15.58
CA SER A 297 29.23 -62.45 -16.83
C SER A 297 29.71 -63.88 -17.08
N HIS A 298 28.80 -64.85 -17.14
CA HIS A 298 29.11 -66.25 -17.44
C HIS A 298 28.40 -66.71 -18.70
N ARG A 299 29.11 -67.51 -19.51
CA ARG A 299 28.54 -68.07 -20.74
C ARG A 299 27.79 -69.37 -20.43
N VAL A 300 26.46 -69.28 -20.32
CA VAL A 300 25.58 -70.41 -20.01
C VAL A 300 24.83 -70.80 -21.29
N ALA A 301 24.92 -72.07 -21.69
CA ALA A 301 24.30 -72.58 -22.91
C ALA A 301 24.63 -71.81 -24.21
N GLY A 302 25.79 -71.14 -24.26
CA GLY A 302 26.27 -70.40 -25.43
C GLY A 302 25.98 -68.90 -25.42
N GLU A 303 25.15 -68.41 -24.49
CA GLU A 303 24.82 -67.00 -24.29
C GLU A 303 25.52 -66.43 -23.05
N ASP A 304 25.92 -65.15 -23.11
CA ASP A 304 26.50 -64.45 -21.95
C ASP A 304 25.39 -63.98 -21.03
N MET A 305 25.36 -64.50 -19.80
CA MET A 305 24.38 -64.18 -18.77
C MET A 305 25.05 -63.54 -17.57
N LEU A 306 24.43 -62.50 -17.01
CA LEU A 306 24.86 -61.93 -15.74
C LEU A 306 24.44 -62.85 -14.60
N VAL A 307 25.41 -63.20 -13.77
CA VAL A 307 25.25 -64.07 -12.61
C VAL A 307 25.78 -63.37 -11.34
N TRP A 308 25.25 -63.78 -10.20
CA TRP A 308 25.71 -63.40 -8.88
C TRP A 308 26.45 -64.54 -8.21
N ARG A 309 27.58 -64.19 -7.61
CA ARG A 309 28.43 -65.09 -6.84
C ARG A 309 28.64 -64.55 -5.44
N TRP A 310 28.48 -65.40 -4.43
CA TRP A 310 28.80 -65.08 -3.05
C TRP A 310 30.32 -65.13 -2.82
N THR A 311 30.91 -64.07 -2.28
CA THR A 311 32.38 -63.95 -2.10
C THR A 311 32.85 -64.23 -0.68
N GLN A 312 31.97 -64.11 0.33
CA GLN A 312 32.35 -64.27 1.74
C GLN A 312 32.20 -65.71 2.23
N PRO A 313 33.26 -66.34 2.77
CA PRO A 313 33.14 -67.67 3.36
C PRO A 313 32.21 -67.68 4.59
N SER A 314 31.43 -68.75 4.74
CA SER A 314 30.47 -68.98 5.83
C SER A 314 31.12 -68.91 7.23
N TYR A 315 32.36 -69.39 7.38
CA TYR A 315 33.08 -69.44 8.66
C TYR A 315 33.52 -68.08 9.24
N LEU A 316 33.51 -67.00 8.45
CA LEU A 316 33.83 -65.65 8.93
C LEU A 316 32.63 -64.93 9.56
N SER A 317 31.41 -65.48 9.41
CA SER A 317 30.19 -64.86 9.92
C SER A 317 29.89 -65.23 11.39
N ASP A 318 30.51 -66.27 11.94
CA ASP A 318 30.27 -66.79 13.29
C ASP A 318 31.17 -66.15 14.38
N SER A 319 32.11 -65.27 14.01
CA SER A 319 33.08 -64.68 14.94
C SER A 319 32.65 -63.34 15.58
N GLU A 320 31.45 -62.85 15.33
CA GLU A 320 30.88 -61.66 15.98
C GLU A 320 29.56 -61.98 16.69
N HIS A 321 29.63 -62.75 17.79
CA HIS A 321 28.56 -62.86 18.80
C HIS A 321 29.12 -62.57 20.19
#